data_AF-A0A2V8XS02-F1
#
_entry.id   AF-A0A2V8XS02-F1
#
_cell.length_a   1.000
_cell.length_b   1.000
_cell.length_c   1.000
_cell.angle_alpha   90.00
_cell.angle_beta   90.00
_cell.angle_gamma   90.00
#
_symmetry.space_group_name_H-M   'P 1'
#
loop_
_entity.id
_entity.type
_entity.pdbx_description
1 polymer ?
#
loop_
_entity_poly.entity_id
_entity_poly.type
_entity_poly.pdbx_seq_one_letter_code
_entity_poly.pdbx_strand_id
1 'polypeptide(L)'
;MPDTTADTLVMLLSTDWFLPYWSTIGIEAKKRKDCIQQGCREIVRHMIAGAEEYYLISFSEDRVNATREALQALAAKCGLDSASSERIAELSAPRPERHWQETTAWLFTVALDELLQDDQLEASIKATLQRAKANFSFDDLDFEQLCMNSRSQWDAYIRQLTPELPTSLSNWIAVAVLAEAKLDCVLRELNAEQQQHLLARFRGIAKSITRLDNDRLPHSW
;
A
#
# COMPACT_ATOMS: atom_id res chain seq x y z
N MET A 1 -1.66 -16.43 10.35
CA MET A 1 -2.70 -15.41 10.64
C MET A 1 -3.30 -14.99 9.31
N PRO A 2 -4.62 -14.75 9.24
CA PRO A 2 -5.25 -14.32 8.00
C PRO A 2 -4.78 -12.94 7.54
N ASP A 3 -4.83 -12.71 6.23
CA ASP A 3 -4.45 -11.45 5.59
C ASP A 3 -5.52 -10.37 5.87
N THR A 4 -5.23 -9.46 6.80
CA THR A 4 -6.14 -8.38 7.23
C THR A 4 -6.13 -7.15 6.32
N THR A 5 -5.53 -7.23 5.12
CA THR A 5 -5.39 -6.05 4.25
C THR A 5 -6.73 -5.38 3.94
N ALA A 6 -7.82 -6.15 3.82
CA ALA A 6 -9.16 -5.60 3.61
C ALA A 6 -9.55 -4.63 4.75
N ASP A 7 -9.26 -4.98 6.00
CA ASP A 7 -9.52 -4.12 7.16
C ASP A 7 -8.68 -2.86 7.11
N THR A 8 -7.37 -3.00 6.85
CA THR A 8 -6.43 -1.89 6.74
C THR A 8 -6.85 -0.91 5.64
N LEU A 9 -7.27 -1.43 4.47
CA LEU A 9 -7.76 -0.61 3.37
C LEU A 9 -9.06 0.11 3.72
N VAL A 10 -10.03 -0.57 4.33
CA VAL A 10 -11.29 0.07 4.79
C VAL A 10 -11.00 1.17 5.79
N MET A 11 -10.13 0.91 6.77
CA MET A 11 -9.71 1.91 7.75
C MET A 11 -9.05 3.11 7.06
N LEU A 12 -8.11 2.89 6.15
CA LEU A 12 -7.44 3.95 5.39
C LEU A 12 -8.44 4.79 4.58
N LEU A 13 -9.32 4.15 3.80
CA LEU A 13 -10.33 4.82 2.98
C LEU A 13 -11.42 5.51 3.84
N SER A 14 -11.51 5.22 5.13
CA SER A 14 -12.43 5.93 6.03
C SER A 14 -11.89 7.30 6.50
N THR A 15 -10.56 7.51 6.42
CA THR A 15 -9.87 8.67 7.00
C THR A 15 -10.09 9.95 6.19
N ASP A 16 -10.04 11.10 6.87
CA ASP A 16 -10.11 12.42 6.24
C ASP A 16 -8.74 12.85 5.70
N TRP A 17 -7.66 12.57 6.42
CA TRP A 17 -6.31 12.95 6.00
C TRP A 17 -5.90 12.31 4.67
N PHE A 18 -6.37 11.09 4.38
CA PHE A 18 -6.02 10.39 3.15
C PHE A 18 -6.99 10.67 1.99
N LEU A 19 -8.20 11.17 2.26
CA LEU A 19 -9.23 11.41 1.24
C LEU A 19 -8.77 12.23 0.01
N PRO A 20 -7.92 13.27 0.15
CA PRO A 20 -7.39 14.01 -0.99
C PRO A 20 -6.49 13.16 -1.90
N TYR A 21 -5.89 12.10 -1.37
CA TYR A 21 -4.81 11.33 -1.99
C TYR A 21 -5.24 9.97 -2.54
N TRP A 22 -6.53 9.62 -2.57
CA TRP A 22 -6.96 8.32 -3.12
C TRP A 22 -6.52 8.05 -4.56
N SER A 23 -6.36 9.10 -5.37
CA SER A 23 -5.87 8.96 -6.75
C SER A 23 -4.43 8.46 -6.80
N THR A 24 -3.62 8.68 -5.76
CA THR A 24 -2.23 8.21 -5.71
C THR A 24 -2.12 6.68 -5.68
N ILE A 25 -3.19 6.01 -5.25
CA ILE A 25 -3.31 4.54 -5.28
C ILE A 25 -4.24 4.03 -6.39
N GLY A 26 -4.62 4.91 -7.33
CA GLY A 26 -5.44 4.56 -8.48
C GLY A 26 -6.95 4.50 -8.20
N ILE A 27 -7.43 5.15 -7.14
CA ILE A 27 -8.87 5.22 -6.82
C ILE A 27 -9.42 6.61 -7.15
N GLU A 28 -10.11 6.71 -8.29
CA GLU A 28 -10.66 7.95 -8.84
C GLU A 28 -12.14 8.14 -8.46
N ALA A 29 -12.41 8.34 -7.17
CA ALA A 29 -13.79 8.38 -6.68
C ALA A 29 -14.52 9.72 -6.87
N LYS A 30 -13.99 10.72 -7.59
CA LYS A 30 -14.55 12.08 -7.84
C LYS A 30 -15.84 12.44 -7.05
N LYS A 31 -17.03 12.26 -7.65
CA LYS A 31 -18.35 12.59 -7.06
C LYS A 31 -18.90 11.54 -6.09
N ARG A 32 -18.19 10.43 -5.89
CA ARG A 32 -18.54 9.28 -5.06
C ARG A 32 -17.72 9.20 -3.78
N LYS A 33 -16.69 10.05 -3.61
CA LYS A 33 -15.80 10.09 -2.44
C LYS A 33 -16.58 10.03 -1.13
N ASP A 34 -17.58 10.89 -0.95
CA ASP A 34 -18.37 10.93 0.29
C ASP A 34 -19.14 9.63 0.53
N CYS A 35 -19.73 9.03 -0.52
CA CYS A 35 -20.46 7.77 -0.40
C CYS A 35 -19.54 6.62 0.04
N ILE A 36 -18.39 6.49 -0.62
CA ILE A 36 -17.40 5.44 -0.31
C ILE A 36 -16.80 5.68 1.08
N GLN A 37 -16.41 6.91 1.39
CA GLN A 37 -15.78 7.24 2.67
C GLN A 37 -16.75 6.94 3.83
N GLN A 38 -18.00 7.42 3.76
CA GLN A 38 -18.98 7.15 4.81
C GLN A 38 -19.33 5.66 4.93
N GLY A 39 -19.45 4.96 3.80
CA GLY A 39 -19.63 3.50 3.83
C GLY A 39 -18.44 2.77 4.46
N CYS A 40 -17.20 3.21 4.20
CA CYS A 40 -16.02 2.67 4.87
C CYS A 40 -16.09 2.91 6.38
N ARG A 41 -16.54 4.09 6.82
CA ARG A 41 -16.76 4.37 8.26
C ARG A 41 -17.79 3.44 8.88
N GLU A 42 -18.87 3.14 8.17
CA GLU A 42 -19.86 2.16 8.62
C GLU A 42 -19.24 0.77 8.74
N ILE A 43 -18.44 0.33 7.75
CA ILE A 43 -17.75 -0.96 7.81
C ILE A 43 -16.78 -1.00 9.01
N VAL A 44 -15.99 0.05 9.24
CA VAL A 44 -15.10 0.13 10.43
C VAL A 44 -15.91 -0.03 11.72
N ARG A 45 -17.03 0.68 11.88
CA ARG A 45 -17.86 0.55 13.09
C ARG A 45 -18.39 -0.87 13.30
N HIS A 46 -18.85 -1.52 12.23
CA HIS A 46 -19.32 -2.91 12.31
C HIS A 46 -18.18 -3.89 12.62
N MET A 47 -17.01 -3.67 12.02
CA MET A 47 -15.81 -4.47 12.23
C MET A 47 -15.30 -4.38 13.67
N ILE A 48 -15.25 -3.17 14.24
CA ILE A 48 -14.82 -2.95 15.62
C ILE A 48 -15.86 -3.48 16.61
N ALA A 49 -17.16 -3.42 16.27
CA ALA A 49 -18.25 -4.01 17.05
C ALA A 49 -18.25 -3.63 18.56
N GLY A 50 -17.76 -2.43 18.89
CA GLY A 50 -17.66 -1.95 20.27
C GLY A 50 -16.40 -2.36 21.02
N ALA A 51 -15.44 -3.04 20.38
CA ALA A 51 -14.11 -3.22 20.94
C ALA A 51 -13.41 -1.85 21.14
N GLU A 52 -12.57 -1.77 22.18
CA GLU A 52 -11.82 -0.55 22.49
C GLU A 52 -10.71 -0.31 21.45
N GLU A 53 -10.09 -1.38 20.98
CA GLU A 53 -8.97 -1.35 20.04
C GLU A 53 -9.16 -2.36 18.91
N TYR A 54 -8.58 -2.07 17.76
CA TYR A 54 -8.55 -2.96 16.60
C TYR A 54 -7.91 -4.31 16.94
N TYR A 55 -6.90 -4.34 17.81
CA TYR A 55 -6.20 -5.57 18.19
C TYR A 55 -7.05 -6.53 19.05
N LEU A 56 -8.20 -6.06 19.55
CA LEU A 56 -9.10 -6.84 20.40
C LEU A 56 -10.28 -7.47 19.63
N ILE A 57 -10.33 -7.31 18.31
CA ILE A 57 -11.38 -7.90 17.48
C ILE A 57 -11.06 -9.34 17.07
N SER A 58 -12.04 -10.05 16.52
CA SER A 58 -11.82 -11.38 15.93
C SER A 58 -11.00 -11.27 14.64
N PHE A 59 -9.86 -11.94 14.54
CA PHE A 59 -9.12 -12.11 13.27
C PHE A 59 -9.40 -13.46 12.61
N SER A 60 -10.64 -13.91 12.61
CA SER A 60 -11.04 -15.10 11.84
C SER A 60 -11.09 -14.79 10.34
N GLU A 61 -10.83 -15.80 9.49
CA GLU A 61 -10.95 -15.67 8.04
C GLU A 61 -12.33 -15.19 7.62
N ASP A 62 -13.40 -15.76 8.21
CA ASP A 62 -14.79 -15.38 7.92
C ASP A 62 -15.04 -13.89 8.17
N ARG A 63 -14.53 -13.33 9.27
CA ARG A 63 -14.71 -11.91 9.61
C ARG A 63 -13.98 -11.01 8.62
N VAL A 64 -12.73 -11.34 8.29
CA VAL A 64 -11.95 -10.56 7.31
C VAL A 64 -12.55 -10.66 5.91
N ASN A 65 -13.07 -11.84 5.54
CA ASN A 65 -13.81 -12.06 4.30
C ASN A 65 -15.08 -11.20 4.25
N ALA A 66 -15.82 -11.10 5.36
CA ALA A 66 -16.98 -10.22 5.45
C ALA A 66 -16.61 -8.74 5.26
N THR A 67 -15.49 -8.26 5.81
CA THR A 67 -14.99 -6.89 5.54
C THR A 67 -14.76 -6.68 4.05
N ARG A 68 -14.11 -7.65 3.39
CA ARG A 68 -13.79 -7.57 1.95
C ARG A 68 -15.04 -7.54 1.09
N GLU A 69 -15.99 -8.43 1.35
CA GLU A 69 -17.28 -8.47 0.65
C GLU A 69 -18.06 -7.17 0.84
N ALA A 70 -18.08 -6.63 2.07
CA ALA A 70 -18.73 -5.35 2.35
C ALA A 70 -18.09 -4.20 1.58
N LEU A 71 -16.76 -4.16 1.46
CA LEU A 71 -16.06 -3.14 0.68
C LEU A 71 -16.37 -3.24 -0.82
N GLN A 72 -16.38 -4.45 -1.38
CA GLN A 72 -16.73 -4.67 -2.79
C GLN A 72 -18.19 -4.29 -3.07
N ALA A 73 -19.11 -4.69 -2.19
CA ALA A 73 -20.52 -4.31 -2.28
C ALA A 73 -20.71 -2.79 -2.18
N LEU A 74 -19.92 -2.11 -1.34
CA LEU A 74 -19.93 -0.66 -1.21
C LEU A 74 -19.48 0.04 -2.50
N ALA A 75 -18.41 -0.44 -3.15
CA ALA A 75 -17.95 0.10 -4.43
C ALA A 75 -19.05 0.03 -5.50
N ALA A 76 -19.72 -1.11 -5.60
CA ALA A 76 -20.86 -1.31 -6.51
C ALA A 76 -22.06 -0.40 -6.14
N LYS A 77 -22.44 -0.35 -4.86
CA LYS A 77 -23.55 0.47 -4.35
C LYS A 77 -23.35 1.96 -4.63
N CYS A 78 -22.14 2.47 -4.44
CA CYS A 78 -21.83 3.87 -4.69
C CYS A 78 -21.61 4.19 -6.19
N GLY A 79 -21.64 3.18 -7.08
CA GLY A 79 -21.43 3.36 -8.50
C GLY A 79 -20.05 3.93 -8.81
N LEU A 80 -19.01 3.34 -8.19
CA LEU A 80 -17.62 3.61 -8.51
C LEU A 80 -17.31 3.05 -9.92
N ASP A 81 -16.43 3.70 -10.67
CA ASP A 81 -16.06 3.22 -12.02
C ASP A 81 -15.34 1.86 -11.96
N SER A 82 -15.26 1.17 -13.10
CA SER A 82 -14.68 -0.18 -13.16
C SER A 82 -13.21 -0.20 -12.74
N ALA A 83 -12.39 0.75 -13.21
CA ALA A 83 -10.97 0.78 -12.90
C ALA A 83 -10.73 1.00 -11.39
N SER A 84 -11.42 1.95 -10.78
CA SER A 84 -11.33 2.19 -9.34
C SER A 84 -11.89 1.03 -8.51
N SER A 85 -12.95 0.36 -8.98
CA SER A 85 -13.54 -0.80 -8.31
C SER A 85 -12.62 -2.03 -8.37
N GLU A 86 -12.04 -2.28 -9.55
CA GLU A 86 -11.00 -3.30 -9.75
C GLU A 86 -9.80 -3.01 -8.86
N ARG A 87 -9.36 -1.75 -8.76
CA ARG A 87 -8.25 -1.37 -7.90
C ARG A 87 -8.53 -1.64 -6.42
N ILE A 88 -9.74 -1.34 -5.94
CA ILE A 88 -10.16 -1.69 -4.57
C ILE A 88 -10.16 -3.22 -4.37
N ALA A 89 -10.65 -3.97 -5.35
CA ALA A 89 -10.67 -5.43 -5.29
C ALA A 89 -9.24 -6.01 -5.26
N GLU A 90 -8.32 -5.50 -6.08
CA GLU A 90 -6.91 -5.88 -6.09
C GLU A 90 -6.23 -5.60 -4.75
N LEU A 91 -6.39 -4.38 -4.22
CA LEU A 91 -5.75 -3.98 -2.97
C LEU A 91 -6.23 -4.84 -1.79
N SER A 92 -7.53 -5.16 -1.75
CA SER A 92 -8.14 -5.96 -0.67
C SER A 92 -8.06 -7.47 -0.85
N ALA A 93 -7.62 -7.97 -2.01
CA ALA A 93 -7.55 -9.39 -2.30
C ALA A 93 -6.54 -10.10 -1.37
N PRO A 94 -6.85 -11.31 -0.89
CA PRO A 94 -5.87 -12.09 -0.14
C PRO A 94 -4.71 -12.48 -1.07
N ARG A 95 -3.48 -12.21 -0.64
CA ARG A 95 -2.28 -12.56 -1.41
C ARG A 95 -1.37 -13.48 -0.58
N PRO A 96 -1.08 -14.71 -1.04
CA PRO A 96 0.00 -15.50 -0.47
C PRO A 96 1.30 -14.70 -0.51
N GLU A 97 2.09 -14.76 0.55
CA GLU A 97 3.41 -14.12 0.61
C GLU A 97 3.41 -12.59 0.44
N ARG A 98 2.26 -11.92 0.63
CA ARG A 98 2.11 -10.45 0.59
C ARG A 98 3.24 -9.73 1.34
N HIS A 99 3.54 -10.17 2.55
CA HIS A 99 4.59 -9.56 3.36
C HIS A 99 5.97 -9.57 2.67
N TRP A 100 6.32 -10.62 1.92
CA TRP A 100 7.57 -10.71 1.17
C TRP A 100 7.56 -9.78 -0.05
N GLN A 101 6.42 -9.68 -0.74
CA GLN A 101 6.23 -8.75 -1.86
C GLN A 101 6.35 -7.30 -1.40
N GLU A 102 5.64 -6.93 -0.33
CA GLU A 102 5.69 -5.60 0.28
C GLU A 102 7.12 -5.27 0.77
N THR A 103 7.81 -6.21 1.40
CA THR A 103 9.20 -6.03 1.85
C THR A 103 10.15 -5.83 0.67
N THR A 104 9.95 -6.58 -0.42
CA THR A 104 10.76 -6.45 -1.64
C THR A 104 10.56 -5.08 -2.28
N ALA A 105 9.32 -4.65 -2.42
CA ALA A 105 8.98 -3.35 -3.00
C ALA A 105 9.51 -2.18 -2.14
N TRP A 106 9.37 -2.28 -0.82
CA TRP A 106 9.97 -1.32 0.11
C TRP A 106 11.49 -1.26 -0.03
N LEU A 107 12.17 -2.42 0.00
CA LEU A 107 13.63 -2.47 -0.09
C LEU A 107 14.12 -1.96 -1.45
N PHE A 108 13.38 -2.22 -2.52
CA PHE A 108 13.64 -1.64 -3.83
C PHE A 108 13.57 -0.11 -3.79
N THR A 109 12.58 0.46 -3.10
CA THR A 109 12.47 1.92 -2.91
C THR A 109 13.65 2.48 -2.14
N VAL A 110 14.10 1.81 -1.08
CA VAL A 110 15.30 2.22 -0.29
C VAL A 110 16.58 2.13 -1.13
N ALA A 111 16.72 1.08 -1.93
CA ALA A 111 17.88 0.83 -2.79
C ALA A 111 17.91 1.70 -4.06
N LEU A 112 16.85 2.46 -4.35
CA LEU A 112 16.67 3.14 -5.63
C LEU A 112 17.80 4.12 -5.96
N ASP A 113 18.25 4.90 -4.98
CA ASP A 113 19.33 5.86 -5.20
C ASP A 113 20.67 5.17 -5.43
N GLU A 114 20.95 4.09 -4.73
CA GLU A 114 22.16 3.28 -4.95
C GLU A 114 22.12 2.60 -6.33
N LEU A 115 20.95 2.11 -6.77
CA LEU A 115 20.74 1.57 -8.11
C LEU A 115 20.99 2.61 -9.20
N LEU A 116 20.58 3.86 -8.99
CA LEU A 116 20.82 4.95 -9.94
C LEU A 116 22.31 5.30 -10.07
N GLN A 117 23.08 5.17 -8.98
CA GLN A 117 24.53 5.38 -8.97
C GLN A 117 25.33 4.16 -9.44
N ASP A 118 24.70 3.01 -9.68
CA ASP A 118 25.40 1.79 -10.08
C ASP A 118 25.92 1.84 -11.52
N ASP A 119 27.22 2.03 -11.73
CA ASP A 119 27.84 2.11 -13.05
C ASP A 119 27.65 0.87 -13.94
N GLN A 120 27.34 -0.29 -13.33
CA GLN A 120 27.11 -1.53 -14.07
C GLN A 120 25.66 -1.68 -14.52
N LEU A 121 24.74 -0.85 -14.01
CA LEU A 121 23.35 -0.88 -14.42
C LEU A 121 23.17 -0.20 -15.77
N GLU A 122 22.46 -0.86 -16.68
CA GLU A 122 22.24 -0.38 -18.04
C GLU A 122 21.56 1.01 -18.06
N ALA A 123 22.02 1.90 -18.95
CA ALA A 123 21.52 3.27 -19.04
C ALA A 123 20.01 3.35 -19.33
N SER A 124 19.46 2.41 -20.12
CA SER A 124 18.03 2.34 -20.40
C SER A 124 17.21 2.01 -19.14
N ILE A 125 17.71 1.11 -18.30
CA ILE A 125 17.11 0.77 -17.00
C ILE A 125 17.19 1.98 -16.06
N LYS A 126 18.35 2.65 -15.98
CA LYS A 126 18.50 3.89 -15.20
C LYS A 126 17.49 4.96 -15.63
N ALA A 127 17.28 5.15 -16.93
CA ALA A 127 16.29 6.09 -17.43
C ALA A 127 14.87 5.73 -16.98
N THR A 128 14.49 4.44 -17.01
CA THR A 128 13.21 3.96 -16.46
C THR A 128 13.10 4.22 -14.95
N LEU A 129 14.15 3.92 -14.18
CA LEU A 129 14.18 4.18 -12.73
C LEU A 129 14.04 5.69 -12.43
N GLN A 130 14.71 6.56 -13.18
CA GLN A 130 14.59 8.01 -13.04
C GLN A 130 13.18 8.50 -13.35
N ARG A 131 12.55 7.99 -14.42
CA ARG A 131 11.16 8.31 -14.75
C ARG A 131 10.21 7.84 -13.67
N ALA A 132 10.35 6.61 -13.19
CA ALA A 132 9.53 6.08 -12.10
C ALA A 132 9.70 6.93 -10.83
N LYS A 133 10.94 7.29 -10.46
CA LYS A 133 11.20 8.19 -9.32
C LYS A 133 10.49 9.53 -9.49
N ALA A 134 10.56 10.14 -10.67
CA ALA A 134 9.90 11.42 -10.95
C ALA A 134 8.36 11.32 -10.96
N ASN A 135 7.80 10.22 -11.47
CA ASN A 135 6.35 10.00 -11.53
C ASN A 135 5.74 9.69 -10.17
N PHE A 136 6.50 9.04 -9.29
CA PHE A 136 6.10 8.71 -7.92
C PHE A 136 6.70 9.70 -6.90
N SER A 137 6.64 11.00 -7.20
CA SER A 137 7.07 12.12 -6.33
C SER A 137 6.22 12.29 -5.06
N PHE A 138 5.66 11.21 -4.53
CA PHE A 138 5.06 11.17 -3.19
C PHE A 138 6.11 11.06 -2.09
N ASP A 139 7.40 10.95 -2.45
CA ASP A 139 8.52 10.99 -1.50
C ASP A 139 8.53 12.32 -0.69
N ASP A 140 7.91 13.39 -1.20
CA ASP A 140 7.70 14.66 -0.48
C ASP A 140 6.43 14.70 0.39
N LEU A 141 5.53 13.71 0.25
CA LEU A 141 4.31 13.62 1.07
C LEU A 141 4.60 12.85 2.36
N ASP A 142 4.68 13.59 3.45
CA ASP A 142 4.77 13.02 4.79
C ASP A 142 3.37 12.55 5.27
N PHE A 143 2.99 11.34 4.86
CA PHE A 143 1.72 10.72 5.28
C PHE A 143 1.63 10.51 6.79
N GLU A 144 2.77 10.30 7.47
CA GLU A 144 2.82 10.22 8.92
C GLU A 144 2.40 11.56 9.53
N GLN A 145 2.97 12.66 9.07
CA GLN A 145 2.61 13.99 9.54
C GLN A 145 1.15 14.34 9.19
N LEU A 146 0.66 13.96 8.00
CA LEU A 146 -0.75 14.14 7.63
C LEU A 146 -1.68 13.39 8.58
N CYS A 147 -1.36 12.13 8.89
CA CYS A 147 -2.12 11.29 9.82
C CYS A 147 -2.12 11.91 11.23
N MET A 148 -0.95 12.30 11.74
CA MET A 148 -0.78 12.78 13.12
C MET A 148 -1.34 14.18 13.32
N ASN A 149 -1.27 15.05 12.31
CA ASN A 149 -1.78 16.42 12.39
C ASN A 149 -3.28 16.54 12.09
N SER A 150 -3.92 15.48 11.59
CA SER A 150 -5.35 15.52 11.33
C SER A 150 -6.16 15.75 12.60
N ARG A 151 -6.96 16.83 12.57
CA ARG A 151 -7.82 17.29 13.66
C ARG A 151 -9.26 16.78 13.51
N SER A 152 -9.55 15.95 12.51
CA SER A 152 -10.90 15.41 12.37
C SER A 152 -11.19 14.44 13.51
N GLN A 153 -12.45 14.45 13.98
CA GLN A 153 -12.87 13.53 15.05
C GLN A 153 -12.75 12.07 14.60
N TRP A 154 -12.99 11.81 13.31
CA TRP A 154 -12.89 10.47 12.76
C TRP A 154 -11.44 9.96 12.74
N ASP A 155 -10.48 10.78 12.32
CA ASP A 155 -9.07 10.38 12.29
C ASP A 155 -8.51 10.20 13.70
N ALA A 156 -8.96 11.02 14.66
CA ALA A 156 -8.65 10.81 16.07
C ALA A 156 -9.18 9.46 16.58
N TYR A 157 -10.42 9.09 16.20
CA TYR A 157 -10.98 7.78 16.51
C TYR A 157 -10.17 6.64 15.88
N ILE A 158 -9.80 6.74 14.60
CA ILE A 158 -8.99 5.73 13.92
C ILE A 158 -7.63 5.54 14.62
N ARG A 159 -6.95 6.62 15.00
CA ARG A 159 -5.67 6.52 15.75
C ARG A 159 -5.85 5.86 17.12
N GLN A 160 -6.98 6.10 17.79
CA GLN A 160 -7.29 5.47 19.08
C GLN A 160 -7.54 3.96 18.96
N LEU A 161 -8.00 3.48 17.80
CA LEU A 161 -8.15 2.04 17.58
C LEU A 161 -6.81 1.29 17.50
N THR A 162 -5.71 1.99 17.21
CA THR A 162 -4.35 1.40 17.13
C THR A 162 -3.38 2.21 17.98
N PRO A 163 -3.55 2.26 19.32
CA PRO A 163 -2.83 3.20 20.17
C PRO A 163 -1.32 2.93 20.22
N GLU A 164 -0.91 1.68 20.05
CA GLU A 164 0.51 1.29 19.98
C GLU A 164 1.17 1.67 18.66
N LEU A 165 0.39 1.80 17.57
CA LEU A 165 0.89 2.09 16.22
C LEU A 165 -0.07 3.07 15.50
N PRO A 166 -0.20 4.32 15.96
CA PRO A 166 -1.13 5.29 15.39
C PRO A 166 -0.80 5.68 13.94
N THR A 167 0.43 5.41 13.50
CA THR A 167 0.93 5.63 12.14
C THR A 167 0.88 4.37 11.27
N SER A 168 0.27 3.27 11.74
CA SER A 168 0.18 2.01 10.99
C SER A 168 -0.40 2.18 9.57
N LEU A 169 -1.46 2.99 9.42
CA LEU A 169 -2.08 3.28 8.14
C LEU A 169 -1.19 4.13 7.22
N SER A 170 -0.53 5.15 7.75
CA SER A 170 0.41 5.99 6.99
C SER A 170 1.66 5.22 6.58
N ASN A 171 2.12 4.31 7.44
CA ASN A 171 3.23 3.42 7.12
C ASN A 171 2.81 2.46 6.02
N TRP A 172 1.67 1.78 6.16
CA TRP A 172 1.19 0.82 5.16
C TRP A 172 1.05 1.44 3.76
N ILE A 173 0.48 2.64 3.64
CA ILE A 173 0.37 3.30 2.33
C ILE A 173 1.76 3.60 1.72
N ALA A 174 2.70 4.10 2.51
CA ALA A 174 4.02 4.49 2.04
C ALA A 174 4.90 3.27 1.71
N VAL A 175 4.95 2.28 2.60
CA VAL A 175 5.90 1.17 2.53
C VAL A 175 5.38 -0.03 1.75
N ALA A 176 4.06 -0.23 1.68
CA ALA A 176 3.47 -1.35 0.94
C ALA A 176 2.88 -0.85 -0.39
N VAL A 177 1.82 -0.03 -0.32
CA VAL A 177 1.00 0.24 -1.51
C VAL A 177 1.73 1.08 -2.56
N LEU A 178 2.36 2.18 -2.16
CA LEU A 178 3.08 3.05 -3.10
C LEU A 178 4.41 2.43 -3.55
N ALA A 179 5.09 1.70 -2.67
CA ALA A 179 6.30 0.97 -3.01
C ALA A 179 6.03 -0.10 -4.08
N GLU A 180 4.97 -0.90 -3.91
CA GLU A 180 4.53 -1.90 -4.91
C GLU A 180 4.18 -1.22 -6.24
N ALA A 181 3.39 -0.15 -6.21
CA ALA A 181 3.03 0.57 -7.44
C ALA A 181 4.25 1.12 -8.18
N LYS A 182 5.26 1.61 -7.46
CA LYS A 182 6.53 2.09 -8.00
C LYS A 182 7.30 0.95 -8.66
N LEU A 183 7.43 -0.19 -7.99
CA LEU A 183 8.09 -1.39 -8.53
C LEU A 183 7.36 -1.93 -9.77
N ASP A 184 6.04 -2.10 -9.71
CA ASP A 184 5.21 -2.57 -10.83
C ASP A 184 5.36 -1.67 -12.06
N CYS A 185 5.37 -0.35 -11.87
CA CYS A 185 5.56 0.60 -12.95
C CYS A 185 6.91 0.41 -13.64
N VAL A 186 7.99 0.23 -12.87
CA VAL A 186 9.32 -0.06 -13.41
C VAL A 186 9.29 -1.37 -14.20
N LEU A 187 8.78 -2.45 -13.61
CA LEU A 187 8.83 -3.78 -14.23
C LEU A 187 8.03 -3.84 -15.53
N ARG A 188 6.89 -3.15 -15.62
CA ARG A 188 6.08 -3.08 -16.85
C ARG A 188 6.78 -2.38 -18.02
N GLU A 189 7.69 -1.45 -17.74
CA GLU A 189 8.46 -0.74 -18.77
C GLU A 189 9.72 -1.51 -19.22
N LEU A 190 10.15 -2.52 -18.46
CA LEU A 190 11.35 -3.29 -18.75
C LEU A 190 10.99 -4.61 -19.43
N ASN A 191 11.81 -5.01 -20.40
CA ASN A 191 11.73 -6.36 -20.95
C ASN A 191 12.31 -7.40 -19.98
N ALA A 192 12.13 -8.69 -20.27
CA ALA A 192 12.56 -9.77 -19.39
C ALA A 192 14.07 -9.77 -19.08
N GLU A 193 14.93 -9.46 -20.06
CA GLU A 193 16.38 -9.39 -19.87
C GLU A 193 16.76 -8.22 -18.95
N GLN A 194 16.15 -7.06 -19.17
CA GLN A 194 16.34 -5.88 -18.33
C GLN A 194 15.84 -6.09 -16.90
N GLN A 195 14.70 -6.77 -16.72
CA GLN A 195 14.19 -7.13 -15.40
C GLN A 195 15.16 -8.06 -14.66
N GLN A 196 15.75 -9.05 -15.34
CA GLN A 196 16.75 -9.94 -14.74
C GLN A 196 18.05 -9.19 -14.40
N HIS A 197 18.48 -8.28 -15.27
CA HIS A 197 19.64 -7.44 -15.01
C HIS A 197 19.40 -6.56 -13.77
N LEU A 198 18.27 -5.86 -13.70
CA LEU A 198 17.89 -5.06 -12.54
C LEU A 198 17.85 -5.90 -11.26
N LEU A 199 17.28 -7.11 -11.33
CA LEU A 199 17.16 -8.00 -10.17
C LEU A 199 18.53 -8.41 -9.63
N ALA A 200 19.46 -8.76 -10.52
CA ALA A 200 20.81 -9.13 -10.14
C ALA A 200 21.54 -7.97 -9.42
N ARG A 201 21.41 -6.74 -9.94
CA ARG A 201 21.98 -5.54 -9.31
C ARG A 201 21.33 -5.22 -7.98
N PHE A 202 20.00 -5.23 -7.95
CA PHE A 202 19.20 -4.99 -6.75
C PHE A 202 19.56 -5.95 -5.62
N ARG A 203 19.73 -7.25 -5.88
CA ARG A 203 20.16 -8.22 -4.84
C ARG A 203 21.50 -7.87 -4.23
N GLY A 204 22.48 -7.46 -5.03
CA GLY A 204 23.80 -7.07 -4.54
C GLY A 204 23.72 -5.89 -3.57
N ILE A 205 22.89 -4.90 -3.91
CA ILE A 205 22.65 -3.70 -3.10
C ILE A 205 21.83 -4.04 -1.84
N ALA A 206 20.73 -4.75 -2.00
CA ALA A 206 19.86 -5.21 -0.92
C ALA A 206 20.63 -5.99 0.15
N LYS A 207 21.59 -6.82 -0.27
CA LYS A 207 22.50 -7.54 0.64
C LYS A 207 23.35 -6.58 1.48
N SER A 208 23.87 -5.52 0.88
CA SER A 208 24.66 -4.50 1.57
C SER A 208 23.83 -3.77 2.63
N ILE A 209 22.60 -3.38 2.26
CA ILE A 209 21.67 -2.65 3.13
C ILE A 209 21.22 -3.51 4.32
N THR A 210 20.80 -4.75 4.06
CA THR A 210 20.14 -5.59 5.07
C THR A 210 21.08 -6.47 5.87
N ARG A 211 22.31 -6.68 5.38
CA ARG A 211 23.27 -7.68 5.92
C ARG A 211 22.70 -9.10 5.97
N LEU A 212 21.64 -9.39 5.20
CA LEU A 212 21.00 -10.70 5.15
C LEU A 212 21.69 -11.62 4.12
N ASP A 213 21.55 -12.93 4.33
CA ASP A 213 21.97 -13.95 3.36
C ASP A 213 21.03 -14.01 2.15
N ASN A 214 21.54 -14.55 1.03
CA ASN A 214 20.82 -14.58 -0.26
C ASN A 214 19.47 -15.30 -0.21
N ASP A 215 19.28 -16.25 0.70
CA ASP A 215 18.04 -17.04 0.83
C ASP A 215 16.87 -16.22 1.39
N ARG A 216 17.14 -14.99 1.86
CA ARG A 216 16.13 -14.04 2.34
C ARG A 216 15.91 -12.87 1.39
N LEU A 217 16.60 -12.86 0.24
CA LEU A 217 16.40 -11.87 -0.81
C LEU A 217 15.44 -12.42 -1.87
N PRO A 218 14.67 -11.56 -2.54
CA PRO A 218 13.70 -11.97 -3.54
C PRO A 218 14.32 -12.84 -4.64
N HIS A 219 13.79 -14.06 -4.85
CA HIS A 219 14.21 -15.02 -5.88
C HIS A 219 13.67 -14.69 -7.28
N SER A 220 12.58 -13.92 -7.32
CA SER A 220 12.02 -13.23 -8.48
C SER A 220 11.49 -11.88 -7.99
N TRP A 221 11.08 -11.04 -8.93
CA TRP A 221 10.19 -9.93 -8.60
C TRP A 221 8.85 -10.41 -8.06
#